data_AF-A0A6A3HAG9-F1
#
_entry.id   AF-A0A6A3HAG9-F1
#
_cell.length_a   1.000
_cell.length_b   1.000
_cell.length_c   1.000
_cell.angle_alpha   90.00
_cell.angle_beta   90.00
_cell.angle_gamma   90.00
#
_symmetry.space_group_name_H-M   'P 1'
#
loop_
_entity.id
_entity.type
_entity.pdbx_description
1 polymer ?
#
loop_
_entity_poly.entity_id
_entity_poly.type
_entity_poly.pdbx_seq_one_letter_code
_entity_poly.pdbx_strand_id
1 'polypeptide(L)'
;MLRVFLASRSSLVRRVQGLPAAKSSAVQCFSESSRPPRNRICRIDLWRARTWVEKVAPSLEVFLATEKHLMVPLKFTVPYGDPKYPVEAWGYPLGMHCRNLRVLKQQDKEMPFFALDDLEALDFPWDMRQHKWEVLVLPSLQKYYEINGHSEVPSTFIVPSDDDRWSKVLWGFRLGQSVTSMRYADTYRAQREASEHELEKIEFSTQRWRERMWDTKIFPALVAFKREFGHCNVNFNFDVPNDPSWPKLTRGMRLGATVANMRCRRNYDDMAERDKDKLKEIGFVWNPEDDRWTYRIMPALEAYCEIYGHGWVPVNFVVPKRKSWPEETRGLRLGNIFMKVRHTGAYSSYVERDSDRLQALGIDFKRPYEPFTMAIGRSGKSDTKPTRGRGRLVKLQRQD
;
A
#
# COMPACT_ATOMS: atom_id res chain seq x y z
N MET A 1 12.88 -57.23 -17.75
CA MET A 1 13.23 -57.79 -19.09
C MET A 1 13.39 -56.61 -20.06
N LEU A 2 14.56 -55.96 -20.06
CA LEU A 2 15.61 -56.09 -21.09
C LEU A 2 15.12 -55.81 -22.52
N ARG A 3 15.36 -54.59 -23.02
CA ARG A 3 15.70 -54.37 -24.43
C ARG A 3 16.90 -53.43 -24.53
N VAL A 4 18.01 -54.06 -24.87
CA VAL A 4 19.31 -53.50 -25.23
C VAL A 4 19.23 -52.96 -26.67
N PHE A 5 19.68 -51.73 -26.89
CA PHE A 5 20.05 -51.22 -28.21
C PHE A 5 21.58 -51.07 -28.24
N LEU A 6 22.23 -51.88 -29.09
CA LEU A 6 23.63 -51.71 -29.46
C LEU A 6 23.73 -51.02 -30.81
N ALA A 7 24.58 -50.00 -30.84
CA ALA A 7 24.93 -49.19 -31.99
C ALA A 7 26.04 -49.83 -32.85
N SER A 8 25.98 -49.58 -34.17
CA SER A 8 27.07 -49.63 -35.16
C SER A 8 26.43 -49.36 -36.53
N ARG A 9 26.90 -48.52 -37.47
CA ARG A 9 28.23 -48.01 -37.87
C ARG A 9 28.00 -46.74 -38.73
N SER A 10 28.76 -45.67 -38.50
CA SER A 10 29.90 -45.20 -39.33
C SER A 10 29.55 -44.45 -40.63
N SER A 11 29.89 -43.15 -40.58
CA SER A 11 30.54 -42.32 -41.62
C SER A 11 29.93 -42.20 -43.01
N LEU A 12 29.60 -40.96 -43.39
CA LEU A 12 30.06 -40.39 -44.65
C LEU A 12 30.25 -38.87 -44.50
N VAL A 13 31.52 -38.48 -44.58
CA VAL A 13 32.01 -37.11 -44.72
C VAL A 13 31.69 -36.62 -46.12
N ARG A 14 31.10 -35.42 -46.27
CA ARG A 14 31.36 -34.57 -47.44
C ARG A 14 31.39 -33.10 -47.04
N ARG A 15 32.58 -32.53 -47.25
CA ARG A 15 32.98 -31.14 -47.10
C ARG A 15 32.78 -30.46 -48.45
N VAL A 16 32.12 -29.31 -48.50
CA VAL A 16 32.22 -28.36 -49.61
C VAL A 16 32.39 -26.96 -49.02
N GLN A 17 33.54 -26.35 -49.31
CA GLN A 17 33.90 -24.92 -49.15
C GLN A 17 33.17 -24.12 -50.25
N GLY A 18 32.82 -22.83 -50.21
CA GLY A 18 32.93 -21.72 -49.28
C GLY A 18 32.65 -20.39 -50.04
N LEU A 19 32.12 -19.37 -49.32
CA LEU A 19 32.13 -17.90 -49.58
C LEU A 19 31.15 -17.26 -50.60
N PRO A 20 30.83 -15.93 -50.52
CA PRO A 20 30.99 -14.94 -49.43
C PRO A 20 29.72 -14.11 -49.11
N ALA A 21 29.88 -13.18 -48.16
CA ALA A 21 28.87 -12.28 -47.58
C ALA A 21 28.21 -11.26 -48.53
N ALA A 22 26.96 -10.87 -48.22
CA ALA A 22 26.35 -9.61 -48.66
C ALA A 22 25.49 -9.00 -47.55
N LYS A 23 25.68 -7.69 -47.34
CA LYS A 23 24.89 -6.82 -46.47
C LYS A 23 23.61 -6.38 -47.20
N SER A 24 22.60 -6.04 -46.40
CA SER A 24 21.56 -5.02 -46.63
C SER A 24 20.26 -5.42 -47.32
N SER A 25 19.19 -4.89 -46.68
CA SER A 25 17.92 -4.44 -47.23
C SER A 25 16.81 -5.45 -47.49
N ALA A 26 15.79 -5.33 -46.65
CA ALA A 26 14.36 -5.41 -46.94
C ALA A 26 13.94 -6.11 -48.24
N VAL A 27 13.40 -7.31 -48.08
CA VAL A 27 12.39 -7.83 -49.00
C VAL A 27 11.18 -8.23 -48.18
N GLN A 28 10.16 -7.37 -48.22
CA GLN A 28 8.78 -7.75 -47.93
C GLN A 28 8.39 -8.83 -48.95
N CYS A 29 8.35 -10.08 -48.53
CA CYS A 29 7.53 -11.10 -49.18
C CYS A 29 6.25 -11.25 -48.38
N PHE A 30 5.25 -10.46 -48.74
CA PHE A 30 3.86 -10.82 -48.47
C PHE A 30 3.53 -12.04 -49.35
N SER A 31 3.41 -13.21 -48.73
CA SER A 31 2.62 -14.29 -49.29
C SER A 31 1.50 -14.60 -48.30
N GLU A 32 0.29 -14.22 -48.70
CA GLU A 32 -0.96 -14.48 -48.00
C GLU A 32 -1.16 -15.98 -47.78
N SER A 33 -1.21 -16.38 -46.51
CA SER A 33 -2.18 -17.34 -45.96
C SER A 33 -1.64 -17.86 -44.61
N SER A 34 -1.77 -17.04 -43.58
CA SER A 34 -1.66 -17.52 -42.20
C SER A 34 -2.61 -16.68 -41.35
N ARG A 35 -3.90 -16.91 -41.51
CA ARG A 35 -4.88 -16.47 -40.51
C ARG A 35 -4.40 -17.03 -39.16
N PRO A 36 -4.27 -16.20 -38.09
CA PRO A 36 -3.97 -16.75 -36.78
C PRO A 36 -5.07 -17.79 -36.49
N PRO A 37 -4.72 -19.01 -36.04
CA PRO A 37 -5.73 -20.02 -35.80
C PRO A 37 -6.75 -19.44 -34.84
N ARG A 38 -8.02 -19.43 -35.26
CA ARG A 38 -9.17 -19.04 -34.44
C ARG A 38 -8.96 -19.61 -33.05
N ASN A 39 -9.08 -18.75 -32.04
CA ASN A 39 -8.91 -19.03 -30.61
C ASN A 39 -9.65 -20.33 -30.24
N ARG A 40 -9.01 -21.49 -30.45
CA ARG A 40 -9.54 -22.78 -30.04
C ARG A 40 -9.34 -22.77 -28.55
N ILE A 41 -10.44 -22.74 -27.81
CA ILE A 41 -10.42 -23.02 -26.38
C ILE A 41 -9.82 -24.42 -26.24
N CYS A 42 -8.51 -24.48 -25.96
CA CYS A 42 -7.81 -25.74 -25.82
C CYS A 42 -8.25 -26.33 -24.47
N ARG A 43 -9.21 -27.25 -24.50
CA ARG A 43 -9.66 -27.95 -23.30
C ARG A 43 -8.50 -28.79 -22.78
N ILE A 44 -7.96 -28.41 -21.62
CA ILE A 44 -6.84 -29.12 -20.99
C ILE A 44 -7.41 -30.34 -20.28
N ASP A 45 -7.07 -31.51 -20.79
CA ASP A 45 -7.38 -32.78 -20.17
C ASP A 45 -6.12 -33.31 -19.48
N LEU A 46 -6.18 -33.41 -18.15
CA LEU A 46 -5.07 -33.87 -17.31
C LEU A 46 -4.97 -35.39 -17.27
N TRP A 47 -6.04 -36.12 -17.61
CA TRP A 47 -6.12 -37.57 -17.49
C TRP A 47 -5.80 -38.31 -18.78
N ARG A 48 -5.44 -37.58 -19.84
CA ARG A 48 -5.10 -38.17 -21.13
C ARG A 48 -3.61 -38.46 -21.24
N ALA A 49 -3.23 -39.71 -20.98
CA ALA A 49 -1.84 -40.19 -21.05
C ALA A 49 -1.12 -39.81 -22.35
N ARG A 50 -1.82 -39.88 -23.48
CA ARG A 50 -1.28 -39.48 -24.80
C ARG A 50 -0.85 -38.01 -24.82
N THR A 51 -1.67 -37.11 -24.26
CA THR A 51 -1.34 -35.67 -24.17
C THR A 51 -0.10 -35.45 -23.31
N TRP A 52 0.04 -36.23 -22.23
CA TRP A 52 1.18 -36.15 -21.34
C TRP A 52 2.49 -36.50 -22.06
N VAL A 53 2.53 -37.68 -22.67
CA VAL A 53 3.73 -38.21 -23.35
C VAL A 53 4.09 -37.39 -24.59
N GLU A 54 3.10 -37.00 -25.41
CA GLU A 54 3.39 -36.30 -26.68
C GLU A 54 3.67 -34.80 -26.48
N LYS A 55 3.13 -34.19 -25.42
CA LYS A 55 3.13 -32.72 -25.28
C LYS A 55 3.72 -32.23 -23.97
N VAL A 56 3.27 -32.75 -22.84
CA VAL A 56 3.54 -32.13 -21.54
C VAL A 56 4.94 -32.47 -21.04
N ALA A 57 5.26 -33.74 -20.86
CA ALA A 57 6.54 -34.16 -20.30
C ALA A 57 7.74 -33.66 -21.14
N PRO A 58 7.78 -33.85 -22.48
CA PRO A 58 8.90 -33.34 -23.27
C PRO A 58 8.98 -31.81 -23.27
N SER A 59 7.85 -31.10 -23.21
CA SER A 59 7.88 -29.63 -23.12
C SER A 59 8.38 -29.14 -21.77
N LEU A 60 8.14 -29.88 -20.68
CA LEU A 60 8.70 -29.55 -19.37
C LEU A 60 10.21 -29.79 -19.32
N GLU A 61 10.70 -30.89 -19.90
CA GLU A 61 12.13 -31.16 -20.03
C GLU A 61 12.84 -30.06 -20.81
N VAL A 62 12.29 -29.65 -21.96
CA VAL A 62 12.82 -28.56 -22.79
C VAL A 62 12.81 -27.23 -22.03
N PHE A 63 11.73 -26.95 -21.31
CA PHE A 63 11.61 -25.75 -20.49
C PHE A 63 12.66 -25.74 -19.37
N LEU A 64 12.82 -26.85 -18.64
CA LEU A 64 13.83 -27.00 -17.59
C LEU A 64 15.26 -26.89 -18.16
N ALA A 65 15.53 -27.49 -19.31
CA ALA A 65 16.84 -27.40 -19.95
C ALA A 65 17.20 -25.96 -20.36
N THR A 66 16.20 -25.17 -20.77
CA THR A 66 16.36 -23.78 -21.23
C THR A 66 16.43 -22.79 -20.07
N GLU A 67 15.43 -22.82 -19.19
CA GLU A 67 15.24 -21.83 -18.12
C GLU A 67 15.92 -22.22 -16.80
N LYS A 68 16.43 -23.47 -16.70
CA LYS A 68 17.07 -24.05 -15.49
C LYS A 68 16.16 -24.13 -14.25
N HIS A 69 14.86 -23.87 -14.42
CA HIS A 69 13.84 -24.01 -13.38
C HIS A 69 12.48 -24.39 -14.00
N LEU A 70 11.54 -24.88 -13.20
CA LEU A 70 10.19 -25.27 -13.66
C LEU A 70 9.09 -24.26 -13.28
N MET A 71 9.43 -22.98 -13.12
CA MET A 71 8.47 -21.89 -12.94
C MET A 71 7.77 -21.50 -14.25
N VAL A 72 7.01 -22.43 -14.84
CA VAL A 72 6.28 -22.19 -16.08
C VAL A 72 5.23 -21.07 -15.87
N PRO A 73 5.32 -19.93 -16.58
CA PRO A 73 4.35 -18.83 -16.44
C PRO A 73 2.93 -19.27 -16.78
N LEU A 74 1.92 -18.76 -16.08
CA LEU A 74 0.52 -19.17 -16.29
C LEU A 74 0.06 -19.03 -17.75
N LYS A 75 0.49 -17.96 -18.43
CA LYS A 75 0.14 -17.65 -19.82
C LYS A 75 1.10 -18.29 -20.83
N PHE A 76 2.05 -19.09 -20.37
CA PHE A 76 3.00 -19.75 -21.25
C PHE A 76 2.28 -20.80 -22.11
N THR A 77 2.27 -20.54 -23.40
CA THR A 77 1.89 -21.47 -24.45
C THR A 77 3.15 -21.85 -25.21
N VAL A 78 3.33 -23.13 -25.49
CA VAL A 78 4.49 -23.58 -26.29
C VAL A 78 4.53 -22.80 -27.61
N PRO A 79 5.63 -22.10 -27.94
CA PRO A 79 5.71 -21.31 -29.17
C PRO A 79 5.51 -22.16 -30.42
N TYR A 80 4.82 -21.61 -31.43
CA TYR A 80 4.71 -22.26 -32.73
C TYR A 80 6.03 -22.18 -33.49
N GLY A 81 6.45 -23.30 -34.09
CA GLY A 81 7.63 -23.35 -34.95
C GLY A 81 8.97 -23.37 -34.21
N ASP A 82 8.99 -23.41 -32.87
CA ASP A 82 10.23 -23.56 -32.11
C ASP A 82 10.68 -25.03 -32.16
N PRO A 83 11.82 -25.33 -32.80
CA PRO A 83 12.29 -26.70 -32.98
C PRO A 83 12.74 -27.36 -31.67
N LYS A 84 12.89 -26.59 -30.58
CA LYS A 84 13.21 -27.15 -29.26
C LYS A 84 12.04 -27.93 -28.68
N TYR A 85 10.81 -27.55 -29.02
CA TYR A 85 9.60 -28.19 -28.51
C TYR A 85 9.04 -29.19 -29.53
N PRO A 86 8.38 -30.28 -29.08
CA PRO A 86 7.68 -31.20 -29.99
C PRO A 86 6.64 -30.47 -30.83
N VAL A 87 6.50 -30.87 -32.09
CA VAL A 87 5.56 -30.25 -33.04
C VAL A 87 4.12 -30.36 -32.53
N GLU A 88 3.80 -31.49 -31.89
CA GLU A 88 2.51 -31.80 -31.30
C GLU A 88 2.18 -30.88 -30.12
N ALA A 89 3.21 -30.32 -29.46
CA ALA A 89 3.09 -29.45 -28.32
C ALA A 89 2.89 -27.97 -28.70
N TRP A 90 3.14 -27.57 -29.95
CA TRP A 90 3.01 -26.18 -30.38
C TRP A 90 1.61 -25.61 -30.13
N GLY A 91 1.56 -24.43 -29.52
CA GLY A 91 0.33 -23.78 -29.08
C GLY A 91 -0.32 -24.38 -27.83
N TYR A 92 0.27 -25.43 -27.24
CA TYR A 92 -0.28 -26.05 -26.03
C TYR A 92 -0.11 -25.13 -24.81
N PRO A 93 -1.17 -24.87 -24.02
CA PRO A 93 -1.11 -24.03 -22.83
C PRO A 93 -0.46 -24.73 -21.64
N LEU A 94 0.85 -24.98 -21.74
CA LEU A 94 1.65 -25.70 -20.75
C LEU A 94 1.57 -25.05 -19.35
N GLY A 95 1.60 -23.72 -19.27
CA GLY A 95 1.49 -23.00 -18.00
C GLY A 95 0.19 -23.24 -17.26
N MET A 96 -0.92 -23.32 -18.01
CA MET A 96 -2.23 -23.63 -17.45
C MET A 96 -2.33 -25.11 -17.05
N HIS A 97 -1.68 -26.01 -17.80
CA HIS A 97 -1.60 -27.43 -17.42
C HIS A 97 -0.88 -27.59 -16.08
N CYS A 98 0.31 -27.00 -15.92
CA CYS A 98 1.06 -27.00 -14.67
C CYS A 98 0.26 -26.40 -13.50
N ARG A 99 -0.46 -25.29 -13.72
CA ARG A 99 -1.37 -24.73 -12.71
C ARG A 99 -2.40 -25.76 -12.27
N ASN A 100 -3.04 -26.44 -13.21
CA ASN A 100 -4.13 -27.35 -12.89
C ASN A 100 -3.61 -28.61 -12.15
N LEU A 101 -2.40 -29.10 -12.45
CA LEU A 101 -1.75 -30.15 -11.65
C LEU A 101 -1.54 -29.71 -10.21
N ARG A 102 -1.03 -28.49 -9.99
CA ARG A 102 -0.86 -27.94 -8.62
C ARG A 102 -2.18 -27.81 -7.88
N VAL A 103 -3.25 -27.39 -8.57
CA VAL A 103 -4.60 -27.32 -7.99
C VAL A 103 -5.14 -28.70 -7.62
N LEU A 104 -4.92 -29.73 -8.45
CA LEU A 104 -5.28 -31.11 -8.10
C LEU A 104 -4.57 -31.56 -6.82
N LYS A 105 -3.25 -31.33 -6.75
CA LYS A 105 -2.45 -31.67 -5.57
C LYS A 105 -2.90 -30.92 -4.32
N GLN A 106 -3.23 -29.63 -4.43
CA GLN A 106 -3.73 -28.81 -3.32
C GLN A 106 -5.10 -29.29 -2.82
N GLN A 107 -5.93 -29.85 -3.71
CA GLN A 107 -7.24 -30.42 -3.36
C GLN A 107 -7.14 -31.87 -2.85
N ASP A 108 -5.92 -32.39 -2.67
CA ASP A 108 -5.65 -33.77 -2.26
C ASP A 108 -6.37 -34.82 -3.13
N LYS A 109 -6.49 -34.51 -4.43
CA LYS A 109 -7.07 -35.42 -5.43
C LYS A 109 -6.03 -36.38 -5.96
N GLU A 110 -6.50 -37.52 -6.46
CA GLU A 110 -5.67 -38.46 -7.19
C GLU A 110 -4.97 -37.76 -8.36
N MET A 111 -3.71 -38.15 -8.58
CA MET A 111 -2.87 -37.63 -9.64
C MET A 111 -2.86 -38.60 -10.83
N PRO A 112 -2.65 -38.11 -12.07
CA PRO A 112 -2.42 -38.96 -13.24
C PRO A 112 -1.26 -39.90 -13.01
N PHE A 113 -1.56 -41.20 -12.84
CA PHE A 113 -0.57 -42.22 -12.48
C PHE A 113 0.60 -42.26 -13.48
N PHE A 114 0.30 -42.06 -14.77
CA PHE A 114 1.29 -42.03 -15.85
C PHE A 114 2.21 -40.80 -15.81
N ALA A 115 1.92 -39.80 -14.99
CA ALA A 115 2.68 -38.55 -14.87
C ALA A 115 3.54 -38.50 -13.61
N LEU A 116 3.32 -39.39 -12.64
CA LEU A 116 3.94 -39.32 -11.32
C LEU A 116 5.46 -39.47 -11.39
N ASP A 117 5.94 -40.53 -12.04
CA ASP A 117 7.38 -40.80 -12.17
C ASP A 117 8.10 -39.67 -12.90
N ASP A 118 7.51 -39.14 -13.97
CA ASP A 118 8.06 -38.00 -14.72
C ASP A 118 8.12 -36.72 -13.87
N LEU A 119 7.06 -36.44 -13.11
CA LEU A 119 6.98 -35.25 -12.25
C LEU A 119 7.96 -35.32 -11.07
N GLU A 120 8.19 -36.52 -10.53
CA GLU A 120 9.19 -36.77 -9.49
C GLU A 120 10.60 -36.63 -10.06
N ALA A 121 10.89 -37.23 -11.21
CA ALA A 121 12.19 -37.12 -11.89
C ALA A 121 12.54 -35.67 -12.27
N LEU A 122 11.51 -34.86 -12.59
CA LEU A 122 11.66 -33.44 -12.92
C LEU A 122 11.77 -32.51 -11.70
N ASP A 123 11.61 -33.04 -10.47
CA ASP A 123 11.46 -32.25 -9.24
C ASP A 123 10.41 -31.13 -9.40
N PHE A 124 9.21 -31.53 -9.83
CA PHE A 124 8.19 -30.55 -10.23
C PHE A 124 7.75 -29.66 -9.04
N PRO A 125 7.81 -28.32 -9.18
CA PRO A 125 7.53 -27.42 -8.07
C PRO A 125 6.03 -27.33 -7.80
N TRP A 126 5.58 -28.09 -6.79
CA TRP A 126 4.22 -28.08 -6.28
C TRP A 126 3.88 -26.76 -5.57
N ASP A 127 4.77 -26.30 -4.68
CA ASP A 127 4.66 -25.00 -4.03
C ASP A 127 5.47 -23.93 -4.79
N MET A 128 4.75 -23.12 -5.56
CA MET A 128 5.34 -22.00 -6.30
C MET A 128 5.93 -20.92 -5.41
N ARG A 129 5.46 -20.78 -4.16
CA ARG A 129 6.01 -19.82 -3.21
C ARG A 129 7.37 -20.30 -2.71
N GLN A 130 7.45 -21.57 -2.28
CA GLN A 130 8.70 -22.19 -1.86
C GLN A 130 9.75 -22.16 -2.98
N HIS A 131 9.39 -22.63 -4.18
CA HIS A 131 10.34 -22.70 -5.28
C HIS A 131 10.80 -21.30 -5.75
N LYS A 132 9.94 -20.29 -5.73
CA LYS A 132 10.36 -18.89 -5.96
C LYS A 132 11.34 -18.39 -4.91
N TRP A 133 11.16 -18.80 -3.66
CA TRP A 133 12.06 -18.42 -2.57
C TRP A 133 13.47 -18.97 -2.82
N GLU A 134 13.56 -20.26 -3.13
CA GLU A 134 14.82 -20.98 -3.33
C GLU A 134 15.55 -20.56 -4.61
N VAL A 135 14.82 -20.35 -5.72
CA VAL A 135 15.44 -20.08 -7.02
C VAL A 135 15.71 -18.58 -7.24
N LEU A 136 14.81 -17.70 -6.78
CA LEU A 136 14.89 -16.27 -7.06
C LEU A 136 15.26 -15.47 -5.83
N VAL A 137 14.50 -15.59 -4.75
CA VAL A 137 14.59 -14.65 -3.64
C VAL A 137 15.88 -14.82 -2.85
N LEU A 138 16.13 -16.00 -2.31
CA LEU A 138 17.27 -16.26 -1.43
C LEU A 138 18.61 -16.08 -2.17
N PRO A 139 18.80 -16.63 -3.40
CA PRO A 139 20.02 -16.39 -4.17
C PRO A 139 20.21 -14.92 -4.53
N SER A 140 19.14 -14.19 -4.85
CA SER A 140 19.23 -12.76 -5.13
C SER A 140 19.64 -11.96 -3.90
N LEU A 141 19.16 -12.33 -2.71
CA LEU A 141 19.55 -11.69 -1.45
C LEU A 141 21.02 -11.94 -1.11
N GLN A 142 21.47 -13.19 -1.24
CA GLN A 142 22.87 -13.57 -1.02
C GLN A 142 23.79 -12.82 -1.98
N LYS A 143 23.47 -12.82 -3.28
CA LYS A 143 24.26 -12.11 -4.28
C LYS A 143 24.28 -10.60 -4.06
N TYR A 144 23.14 -10.02 -3.67
CA TYR A 144 23.06 -8.60 -3.34
C TYR A 144 24.00 -8.24 -2.17
N TYR A 145 24.01 -9.08 -1.13
CA TYR A 145 24.89 -8.90 0.03
C TYR A 145 26.38 -9.04 -0.36
N GLU A 146 26.74 -10.03 -1.18
CA GLU A 146 28.11 -10.19 -1.68
C GLU A 146 28.61 -8.97 -2.45
N ILE A 147 27.74 -8.35 -3.27
CA ILE A 147 28.12 -7.21 -4.13
C ILE A 147 28.17 -5.90 -3.32
N ASN A 148 27.23 -5.68 -2.40
CA ASN A 148 27.07 -4.40 -1.73
C ASN A 148 27.59 -4.37 -0.29
N GLY A 149 27.90 -5.54 0.30
CA GLY A 149 28.32 -5.69 1.69
C GLY A 149 27.23 -5.44 2.72
N HIS A 150 25.96 -5.31 2.30
CA HIS A 150 24.82 -5.09 3.18
C HIS A 150 23.51 -5.64 2.62
N SER A 151 22.53 -5.88 3.50
CA SER A 151 21.23 -6.46 3.17
C SER A 151 20.11 -5.43 2.91
N GLU A 152 20.46 -4.14 2.86
CA GLU A 152 19.51 -3.06 2.58
C GLU A 152 19.23 -2.92 1.08
N VAL A 153 18.18 -3.59 0.62
CA VAL A 153 17.72 -3.54 -0.78
C VAL A 153 16.73 -2.38 -0.99
N PRO A 154 17.00 -1.43 -1.91
CA PRO A 154 16.06 -0.40 -2.32
C PRO A 154 14.77 -1.00 -2.89
N SER A 155 13.61 -0.39 -2.63
CA SER A 155 12.31 -0.90 -3.09
C SER A 155 12.17 -0.97 -4.62
N THR A 156 12.91 -0.11 -5.34
CA THR A 156 12.94 -0.06 -6.81
C THR A 156 14.03 -0.95 -7.42
N PHE A 157 14.83 -1.64 -6.61
CA PHE A 157 15.93 -2.45 -7.12
C PHE A 157 15.39 -3.63 -7.94
N ILE A 158 15.90 -3.72 -9.17
CA ILE A 158 15.68 -4.81 -10.11
C ILE A 158 17.05 -5.38 -10.43
N VAL A 159 17.17 -6.69 -10.40
CA VAL A 159 18.42 -7.37 -10.76
C VAL A 159 18.80 -6.98 -12.20
N PRO A 160 19.98 -6.36 -12.41
CA PRO A 160 20.42 -5.93 -13.73
C PRO A 160 20.57 -7.12 -14.68
N SER A 161 20.16 -6.95 -15.93
CA SER A 161 20.26 -7.97 -16.98
C SER A 161 21.56 -7.89 -17.80
N ASP A 162 22.33 -6.83 -17.58
CA ASP A 162 23.60 -6.50 -18.23
C ASP A 162 24.82 -6.79 -17.33
N ASP A 163 24.59 -7.32 -16.13
CA ASP A 163 25.62 -7.61 -15.15
C ASP A 163 25.82 -9.13 -14.99
N ASP A 164 26.92 -9.64 -15.52
CA ASP A 164 27.31 -11.05 -15.48
C ASP A 164 27.61 -11.57 -14.07
N ARG A 165 27.72 -10.68 -13.06
CA ARG A 165 27.81 -11.10 -11.66
C ARG A 165 26.51 -11.76 -11.18
N TRP A 166 25.39 -11.49 -11.84
CA TRP A 166 24.10 -12.10 -11.56
C TRP A 166 23.85 -13.29 -12.47
N SER A 167 23.32 -14.37 -11.90
CA SER A 167 22.82 -15.48 -12.72
C SER A 167 21.70 -14.99 -13.63
N LYS A 168 21.69 -15.46 -14.89
CA LYS A 168 20.67 -15.10 -15.89
C LYS A 168 19.24 -15.37 -15.42
N VAL A 169 19.07 -16.38 -14.56
CA VAL A 169 17.78 -16.71 -13.93
C VAL A 169 17.24 -15.57 -13.05
N LEU A 170 18.14 -14.77 -12.47
CA LEU A 170 17.78 -13.67 -11.58
C LEU A 170 17.52 -12.36 -12.33
N TRP A 171 17.95 -12.24 -13.59
CA TRP A 171 17.85 -11.00 -14.37
C TRP A 171 16.41 -10.49 -14.48
N GLY A 172 16.22 -9.20 -14.22
CA GLY A 172 14.90 -8.56 -14.23
C GLY A 172 14.03 -8.89 -13.01
N PHE A 173 14.51 -9.71 -12.06
CA PHE A 173 13.79 -9.99 -10.83
C PHE A 173 13.69 -8.73 -9.96
N ARG A 174 12.47 -8.38 -9.56
CA ARG A 174 12.19 -7.19 -8.72
C ARG A 174 12.47 -7.51 -7.24
N LEU A 175 13.73 -7.78 -6.91
CA LEU A 175 14.15 -8.11 -5.54
C LEU A 175 13.72 -7.03 -4.55
N GLY A 176 13.82 -5.74 -4.91
CA GLY A 176 13.40 -4.63 -4.06
C GLY A 176 11.92 -4.68 -3.68
N GLN A 177 11.05 -5.05 -4.64
CA GLN A 177 9.63 -5.21 -4.39
C GLN A 177 9.38 -6.43 -3.49
N SER A 178 10.05 -7.56 -3.74
CA SER A 178 9.94 -8.76 -2.89
C SER A 178 10.34 -8.48 -1.45
N VAL A 179 11.47 -7.80 -1.22
CA VAL A 179 11.93 -7.40 0.12
C VAL A 179 10.94 -6.43 0.77
N THR A 180 10.39 -5.48 0.00
CA THR A 180 9.34 -4.56 0.47
C THR A 180 8.07 -5.31 0.87
N SER A 181 7.63 -6.30 0.11
CA SER A 181 6.49 -7.15 0.45
C SER A 181 6.75 -8.01 1.69
N MET A 182 7.98 -8.51 1.89
CA MET A 182 8.35 -9.20 3.13
C MET A 182 8.29 -8.25 4.33
N ARG A 183 8.67 -6.98 4.15
CA ARG A 183 8.68 -5.95 5.20
C ARG A 183 7.27 -5.55 5.65
N TYR A 184 6.36 -5.31 4.71
CA TYR A 184 5.06 -4.69 5.01
C TYR A 184 3.86 -5.63 4.94
N ALA A 185 3.93 -6.67 4.11
CA ALA A 185 2.85 -7.65 3.92
C ALA A 185 3.22 -9.03 4.49
N ASP A 186 4.38 -9.13 5.14
CA ASP A 186 4.87 -10.35 5.79
C ASP A 186 4.83 -11.59 4.87
N THR A 187 5.10 -11.37 3.59
CA THR A 187 5.21 -12.47 2.62
C THR A 187 6.41 -13.34 2.98
N TYR A 188 6.33 -14.63 2.66
CA TYR A 188 7.40 -15.61 2.85
C TYR A 188 7.76 -15.88 4.32
N ARG A 189 6.84 -15.70 5.28
CA ARG A 189 7.08 -15.99 6.71
C ARG A 189 7.67 -17.37 6.95
N ALA A 190 6.98 -18.44 6.51
CA ALA A 190 7.42 -19.81 6.71
C ALA A 190 8.79 -20.09 6.05
N GLN A 191 9.02 -19.55 4.85
CA GLN A 191 10.30 -19.68 4.15
C GLN A 191 11.44 -19.00 4.90
N ARG A 192 11.18 -17.81 5.46
CA ARG A 192 12.16 -17.05 6.23
C ARG A 192 12.51 -17.72 7.55
N GLU A 193 11.52 -18.28 8.22
CA GLU A 193 11.71 -19.09 9.43
C GLU A 193 12.52 -20.35 9.12
N ALA A 194 12.21 -21.05 8.01
CA ALA A 194 12.95 -22.23 7.57
C ALA A 194 14.40 -21.92 7.11
N SER A 195 14.66 -20.72 6.60
CA SER A 195 15.98 -20.28 6.13
C SER A 195 16.65 -19.26 7.05
N GLU A 196 16.31 -19.24 8.35
CA GLU A 196 16.79 -18.23 9.31
C GLU A 196 18.32 -18.11 9.33
N HIS A 197 19.03 -19.23 9.42
CA HIS A 197 20.50 -19.27 9.42
C HIS A 197 21.13 -18.62 8.17
N GLU A 198 20.57 -18.88 6.99
CA GLU A 198 21.06 -18.26 5.74
C GLU A 198 20.82 -16.76 5.71
N LEU A 199 19.69 -16.30 6.27
CA LEU A 199 19.37 -14.89 6.38
C LEU A 199 20.23 -14.18 7.44
N GLU A 200 20.57 -14.84 8.54
CA GLU A 200 21.51 -14.33 9.55
C GLU A 200 22.91 -14.15 8.97
N LYS A 201 23.39 -15.11 8.17
CA LYS A 201 24.70 -15.04 7.50
C LYS A 201 24.87 -13.81 6.59
N ILE A 202 23.79 -13.36 5.97
CA ILE A 202 23.77 -12.15 5.13
C ILE A 202 23.27 -10.91 5.87
N GLU A 203 23.19 -10.98 7.21
CA GLU A 203 22.69 -9.93 8.09
C GLU A 203 21.30 -9.39 7.69
N PHE A 204 20.47 -10.22 7.05
CA PHE A 204 19.12 -9.88 6.61
C PHE A 204 18.13 -10.06 7.78
N SER A 205 18.20 -9.13 8.76
CA SER A 205 17.31 -9.15 9.92
C SER A 205 16.07 -8.28 9.71
N THR A 206 14.90 -8.91 9.77
CA THR A 206 13.62 -8.24 9.58
C THR A 206 13.12 -7.51 10.81
N GLN A 207 13.41 -8.05 11.99
CA GLN A 207 13.06 -7.43 13.26
C GLN A 207 13.80 -6.10 13.44
N ARG A 208 15.09 -6.07 13.10
CA ARG A 208 15.91 -4.85 13.15
C ARG A 208 15.44 -3.75 12.20
N TRP A 209 14.71 -4.02 11.12
CA TRP A 209 14.27 -2.94 10.21
C TRP A 209 13.20 -2.05 10.82
N ARG A 210 12.26 -2.61 11.59
CA ARG A 210 11.21 -1.80 12.23
C ARG A 210 11.82 -0.87 13.27
N GLU A 211 12.69 -1.42 14.11
CA GLU A 211 13.49 -0.67 15.08
C GLU A 211 14.36 0.40 14.38
N ARG A 212 15.16 0.01 13.39
CA ARG A 212 16.00 0.97 12.65
C ARG A 212 15.17 2.04 11.96
N MET A 213 14.05 1.70 11.33
CA MET A 213 13.17 2.69 10.68
C MET A 213 12.59 3.65 11.72
N TRP A 214 12.20 3.14 12.88
CA TRP A 214 11.73 3.94 13.99
C TRP A 214 12.82 4.91 14.49
N ASP A 215 14.00 4.38 14.81
CA ASP A 215 15.11 5.11 15.42
C ASP A 215 15.78 6.09 14.46
N THR A 216 15.89 5.75 13.17
CA THR A 216 16.61 6.57 12.18
C THR A 216 15.71 7.52 11.40
N LYS A 217 14.41 7.20 11.26
CA LYS A 217 13.49 7.98 10.43
C LYS A 217 12.27 8.47 11.19
N ILE A 218 11.41 7.58 11.68
CA ILE A 218 10.08 7.96 12.19
C ILE A 218 10.21 8.88 13.41
N PHE A 219 10.94 8.45 14.44
CA PHE A 219 11.07 9.21 15.68
C PHE A 219 11.84 10.53 15.47
N PRO A 220 13.00 10.58 14.77
CA PRO A 220 13.66 11.84 14.44
C PRO A 220 12.80 12.79 13.60
N ALA A 221 11.97 12.27 12.69
CA ALA A 221 11.06 13.10 11.91
C ALA A 221 9.95 13.71 12.79
N LEU A 222 9.42 12.98 13.78
CA LEU A 222 8.45 13.51 14.73
C LEU A 222 9.05 14.62 15.61
N VAL A 223 10.28 14.43 16.09
CA VAL A 223 11.01 15.45 16.87
C VAL A 223 11.22 16.72 16.02
N ALA A 224 11.67 16.56 14.78
CA ALA A 224 11.86 17.68 13.85
C ALA A 224 10.52 18.39 13.54
N PHE A 225 9.43 17.63 13.37
CA PHE A 225 8.09 18.17 13.14
C PHE A 225 7.61 18.99 14.34
N LYS A 226 7.79 18.50 15.58
CA LYS A 226 7.46 19.26 16.79
C LYS A 226 8.24 20.57 16.85
N ARG A 227 9.54 20.53 16.55
CA ARG A 227 10.39 21.74 16.56
C ARG A 227 9.93 22.78 15.55
N GLU A 228 9.51 22.35 14.37
CA GLU A 228 9.10 23.24 13.28
C GLU A 228 7.69 23.80 13.47
N PHE A 229 6.73 22.98 13.89
CA PHE A 229 5.31 23.34 13.95
C PHE A 229 4.77 23.56 15.36
N GLY A 230 5.56 23.29 16.39
CA GLY A 230 5.17 23.40 17.80
C GLY A 230 4.21 22.31 18.29
N HIS A 231 3.78 21.39 17.42
CA HIS A 231 2.81 20.34 17.74
C HIS A 231 3.13 19.03 17.01
N CYS A 232 2.60 17.90 17.47
CA CYS A 232 2.76 16.58 16.82
C CYS A 232 1.53 16.08 16.06
N ASN A 233 0.57 16.96 15.74
CA ASN A 233 -0.57 16.59 14.90
C ASN A 233 -0.22 16.67 13.41
N VAL A 234 0.42 15.62 12.90
CA VAL A 234 0.87 15.54 11.50
C VAL A 234 -0.33 15.31 10.55
N ASN A 235 -0.44 16.14 9.52
CA ASN A 235 -1.43 15.99 8.45
C ASN A 235 -1.10 14.74 7.60
N PHE A 236 -2.11 13.98 7.17
CA PHE A 236 -1.94 12.77 6.34
C PHE A 236 -1.08 12.98 5.08
N ASN A 237 -1.22 14.12 4.40
CA ASN A 237 -0.48 14.42 3.17
C ASN A 237 0.90 15.06 3.41
N PHE A 238 1.36 15.12 4.66
CA PHE A 238 2.63 15.75 4.98
C PHE A 238 3.80 14.84 4.58
N ASP A 239 4.61 15.35 3.65
CA ASP A 239 5.89 14.78 3.26
C ASP A 239 7.02 15.64 3.84
N VAL A 240 8.06 14.99 4.38
CA VAL A 240 9.20 15.70 4.97
C VAL A 240 9.94 16.49 3.89
N PRO A 241 10.08 17.82 4.04
CA PRO A 241 10.80 18.64 3.07
C PRO A 241 12.27 18.24 2.90
N ASN A 242 12.83 18.49 1.71
CA ASN A 242 14.26 18.34 1.44
C ASN A 242 15.08 19.52 1.99
N ASP A 243 14.84 19.92 3.23
CA ASP A 243 15.44 21.11 3.84
C ASP A 243 16.53 20.73 4.87
N PRO A 244 17.61 21.53 5.02
CA PRO A 244 18.65 21.35 6.04
C PRO A 244 18.13 21.21 7.48
N SER A 245 17.03 21.87 7.82
CA SER A 245 16.35 21.76 9.12
C SER A 245 15.93 20.33 9.45
N TRP A 246 15.67 19.49 8.44
CA TRP A 246 15.26 18.11 8.65
C TRP A 246 16.46 17.14 8.58
N PRO A 247 16.49 16.11 9.45
CA PRO A 247 17.52 15.07 9.41
C PRO A 247 17.63 14.44 8.02
N LYS A 248 18.85 14.22 7.51
CA LYS A 248 19.07 13.77 6.13
C LYS A 248 18.27 12.51 5.76
N LEU A 249 18.16 11.56 6.69
CA LEU A 249 17.48 10.28 6.47
C LEU A 249 15.95 10.36 6.47
N THR A 250 15.37 11.47 6.96
CA THR A 250 13.91 11.66 7.03
C THR A 250 13.36 12.37 5.80
N ARG A 251 14.21 13.03 5.01
CA ARG A 251 13.81 13.83 3.85
C ARG A 251 13.08 13.00 2.80
N GLY A 252 11.96 13.51 2.28
CA GLY A 252 11.09 12.83 1.34
C GLY A 252 10.24 11.71 1.95
N MET A 253 10.30 11.48 3.27
CA MET A 253 9.44 10.51 3.95
C MET A 253 8.00 11.02 4.02
N ARG A 254 7.05 10.15 3.70
CA ARG A 254 5.60 10.40 3.89
C ARG A 254 5.18 10.29 5.34
N LEU A 255 5.70 11.19 6.18
CA LEU A 255 5.51 11.15 7.63
C LEU A 255 4.02 11.17 8.01
N GLY A 256 3.21 11.96 7.30
CA GLY A 256 1.76 12.02 7.50
C GLY A 256 1.05 10.68 7.34
N ALA A 257 1.34 9.98 6.24
CA ALA A 257 0.79 8.65 5.98
C ALA A 257 1.31 7.62 7.00
N THR A 258 2.58 7.72 7.41
CA THR A 258 3.15 6.85 8.44
C THR A 258 2.44 7.03 9.78
N VAL A 259 2.26 8.27 10.24
CA VAL A 259 1.56 8.59 11.50
C VAL A 259 0.09 8.15 11.45
N ALA A 260 -0.60 8.36 10.33
CA ALA A 260 -1.97 7.87 10.18
C ALA A 260 -2.05 6.34 10.24
N ASN A 261 -1.10 5.63 9.63
CA ASN A 261 -1.04 4.17 9.73
C ASN A 261 -0.69 3.69 11.14
N MET A 262 0.15 4.41 11.89
CA MET A 262 0.38 4.12 13.32
C MET A 262 -0.93 4.23 14.11
N ARG A 263 -1.69 5.32 13.93
CA ARG A 263 -2.96 5.55 14.62
C ARG A 263 -4.06 4.56 14.25
N CYS A 264 -4.21 4.24 12.96
CA CYS A 264 -5.37 3.47 12.46
C CYS A 264 -5.10 1.98 12.25
N ARG A 265 -3.84 1.57 12.03
CA ARG A 265 -3.49 0.19 11.66
C ARG A 265 -2.58 -0.50 12.68
N ARG A 266 -2.28 0.17 13.80
CA ARG A 266 -1.37 -0.37 14.85
C ARG A 266 0.02 -0.71 14.32
N ASN A 267 0.44 -0.02 13.26
CA ASN A 267 1.79 -0.15 12.74
C ASN A 267 2.77 0.44 13.75
N TYR A 268 3.85 -0.29 14.07
CA TYR A 268 4.86 0.12 15.05
C TYR A 268 4.33 0.24 16.50
N ASP A 269 3.22 -0.42 16.87
CA ASP A 269 2.72 -0.44 18.26
C ASP A 269 3.79 -0.94 19.25
N ASP A 270 4.58 -1.94 18.85
CA ASP A 270 5.72 -2.46 19.63
C ASP A 270 6.78 -1.38 19.89
N MET A 271 7.13 -0.60 18.88
CA MET A 271 8.09 0.50 19.02
C MET A 271 7.50 1.68 19.81
N ALA A 272 6.22 1.95 19.60
CA ALA A 272 5.52 3.02 20.30
C ALA A 272 5.36 2.74 21.79
N GLU A 273 5.13 1.48 22.19
CA GLU A 273 5.10 1.10 23.59
C GLU A 273 6.51 1.15 24.20
N ARG A 274 7.54 0.68 23.45
CA ARG A 274 8.96 0.79 23.86
C ARG A 274 9.37 2.24 24.15
N ASP A 275 8.97 3.18 23.29
CA ASP A 275 9.35 4.60 23.36
C ASP A 275 8.21 5.52 23.82
N LYS A 276 7.27 4.98 24.61
CA LYS A 276 6.07 5.69 25.07
C LYS A 276 6.37 7.00 25.80
N ASP A 277 7.38 7.00 26.66
CA ASP A 277 7.78 8.19 27.41
C ASP A 277 8.35 9.26 26.48
N LYS A 278 9.13 8.86 25.47
CA LYS A 278 9.65 9.79 24.46
C LYS A 278 8.53 10.39 23.62
N LEU A 279 7.52 9.59 23.26
CA LEU A 279 6.32 10.06 22.55
C LEU A 279 5.49 11.03 23.41
N LYS A 280 5.39 10.78 24.72
CA LYS A 280 4.74 11.67 25.67
C LYS A 280 5.49 13.00 25.81
N GLU A 281 6.82 12.98 25.88
CA GLU A 281 7.65 14.18 25.96
C GLU A 281 7.50 15.08 24.72
N ILE A 282 7.42 14.49 23.53
CA ILE A 282 7.16 15.25 22.30
C ILE A 282 5.69 15.69 22.16
N GLY A 283 4.79 15.26 23.05
CA GLY A 283 3.37 15.57 22.97
C GLY A 283 2.69 14.91 21.77
N PHE A 284 3.07 13.67 21.45
CA PHE A 284 2.50 12.93 20.32
C PHE A 284 1.01 12.65 20.55
N VAL A 285 0.19 13.16 19.63
CA VAL A 285 -1.26 13.02 19.70
C VAL A 285 -1.69 11.70 19.04
N TRP A 286 -2.19 10.76 19.84
CA TRP A 286 -2.71 9.47 19.34
C TRP A 286 -4.08 9.61 18.69
N ASN A 287 -4.96 10.41 19.29
CA ASN A 287 -6.28 10.68 18.76
C ASN A 287 -6.46 12.20 18.55
N PRO A 288 -6.31 12.69 17.30
CA PRO A 288 -6.47 14.12 16.98
C PRO A 288 -7.86 14.68 17.29
N GLU A 289 -8.91 13.86 17.26
CA GLU A 289 -10.26 14.32 17.58
C GLU A 289 -10.44 14.51 19.08
N ASP A 290 -9.91 13.58 19.87
CA ASP A 290 -9.91 13.68 21.33
C ASP A 290 -9.10 14.88 21.83
N ASP A 291 -7.90 15.06 21.28
CA ASP A 291 -7.04 16.21 21.61
C ASP A 291 -7.71 17.54 21.24
N ARG A 292 -8.31 17.59 20.05
CA ARG A 292 -9.08 18.77 19.61
C ARG A 292 -10.27 19.02 20.52
N TRP A 293 -10.98 17.99 20.95
CA TRP A 293 -12.10 18.14 21.87
C TRP A 293 -11.64 18.65 23.24
N THR A 294 -10.70 17.95 23.85
CA THR A 294 -10.24 18.15 25.23
C THR A 294 -9.50 19.47 25.42
N TYR A 295 -8.61 19.84 24.49
CA TYR A 295 -7.74 21.02 24.66
C TYR A 295 -8.17 22.24 23.85
N ARG A 296 -9.11 22.10 22.90
CA ARG A 296 -9.56 23.24 22.09
C ARG A 296 -11.06 23.50 22.17
N ILE A 297 -11.90 22.49 21.95
CA ILE A 297 -13.35 22.69 21.89
C ILE A 297 -13.90 22.94 23.29
N MET A 298 -13.57 22.09 24.27
CA MET A 298 -14.06 22.23 25.65
C MET A 298 -13.63 23.55 26.30
N PRO A 299 -12.33 23.95 26.29
CA PRO A 299 -11.93 25.24 26.84
C PRO A 299 -12.53 26.44 26.10
N ALA A 300 -12.80 26.32 24.80
CA ALA A 300 -13.47 27.37 24.05
C ALA A 300 -14.96 27.49 24.44
N LEU A 301 -15.64 26.38 24.74
CA LEU A 301 -17.01 26.39 25.25
C LEU A 301 -17.06 26.98 26.66
N GLU A 302 -16.14 26.59 27.54
CA GLU A 302 -16.01 27.15 28.89
C GLU A 302 -15.80 28.67 28.86
N ALA A 303 -14.81 29.14 28.10
CA ALA A 303 -14.55 30.57 27.94
C ALA A 303 -15.71 31.32 27.29
N TYR A 304 -16.44 30.69 26.35
CA TYR A 304 -17.64 31.28 25.76
C TYR A 304 -18.73 31.49 26.81
N CYS A 305 -19.03 30.45 27.60
CA CYS A 305 -20.02 30.53 28.67
C CYS A 305 -19.65 31.56 29.73
N GLU A 306 -18.36 31.65 30.10
CA GLU A 306 -17.89 32.64 31.08
C GLU A 306 -18.05 34.08 30.57
N ILE A 307 -17.76 34.33 29.30
CA ILE A 307 -17.80 35.69 28.71
C ILE A 307 -19.24 36.14 28.38
N TYR A 308 -20.07 35.25 27.85
CA TYR A 308 -21.41 35.59 27.34
C TYR A 308 -22.55 35.17 28.27
N GLY A 309 -22.27 34.40 29.31
CA GLY A 309 -23.25 33.96 30.30
C GLY A 309 -24.25 32.91 29.79
N HIS A 310 -24.05 32.36 28.58
CA HIS A 310 -24.92 31.32 28.01
C HIS A 310 -24.17 30.36 27.09
N GLY A 311 -24.66 29.12 26.99
CA GLY A 311 -24.06 28.04 26.20
C GLY A 311 -24.40 28.02 24.71
N TRP A 312 -25.29 28.91 24.23
CA TRP A 312 -25.67 28.94 22.82
C TRP A 312 -24.65 29.68 21.95
N VAL A 313 -23.92 28.96 21.10
CA VAL A 313 -22.90 29.53 20.21
C VAL A 313 -23.48 29.81 18.81
N PRO A 314 -23.48 31.07 18.32
CA PRO A 314 -23.90 31.40 16.96
C PRO A 314 -23.07 30.69 15.89
N VAL A 315 -23.69 30.27 14.78
CA VAL A 315 -23.04 29.49 13.71
C VAL A 315 -21.75 30.12 13.18
N ASN A 316 -21.76 31.44 12.97
CA ASN A 316 -20.64 32.17 12.40
C ASN A 316 -19.60 32.60 13.46
N PHE A 317 -19.75 32.18 14.72
CA PHE A 317 -18.84 32.59 15.79
C PHE A 317 -17.46 31.94 15.60
N VAL A 318 -16.45 32.80 15.57
CA VAL A 318 -15.03 32.44 15.53
C VAL A 318 -14.37 33.01 16.77
N VAL A 319 -13.63 32.17 17.49
CA VAL A 319 -12.96 32.56 18.74
C VAL A 319 -12.00 33.75 18.47
N PRO A 320 -12.20 34.91 19.11
CA PRO A 320 -11.35 36.08 18.93
C PRO A 320 -9.89 35.84 19.35
N LYS A 321 -8.94 36.47 18.65
CA LYS A 321 -7.51 36.49 19.03
C LYS A 321 -7.24 37.51 20.15
N ARG A 322 -7.91 37.40 21.30
CA ARG A 322 -7.74 38.29 22.46
C ARG A 322 -7.24 37.52 23.68
N LYS A 323 -6.64 38.22 24.64
CA LYS A 323 -6.12 37.62 25.90
C LYS A 323 -7.20 36.94 26.74
N SER A 324 -8.46 37.34 26.60
CA SER A 324 -9.61 36.72 27.28
C SER A 324 -9.92 35.30 26.81
N TRP A 325 -9.24 34.81 25.77
CA TRP A 325 -9.41 33.47 25.23
C TRP A 325 -8.10 32.68 25.36
N PRO A 326 -8.14 31.41 25.80
CA PRO A 326 -6.98 30.53 25.82
C PRO A 326 -6.31 30.49 24.44
N GLU A 327 -4.98 30.49 24.38
CA GLU A 327 -4.24 30.72 23.14
C GLU A 327 -4.56 29.67 22.07
N GLU A 328 -4.77 28.44 22.52
CA GLU A 328 -5.07 27.23 21.76
C GLU A 328 -6.46 27.30 21.10
N THR A 329 -7.38 28.07 21.68
CA THR A 329 -8.76 28.22 21.20
C THR A 329 -8.89 29.30 20.12
N ARG A 330 -7.93 30.23 20.03
CA ARG A 330 -8.01 31.41 19.15
C ARG A 330 -8.15 31.02 17.67
N GLY A 331 -9.08 31.65 16.96
CA GLY A 331 -9.38 31.38 15.56
C GLY A 331 -10.20 30.10 15.31
N LEU A 332 -10.59 29.36 16.36
CA LEU A 332 -11.46 28.21 16.22
C LEU A 332 -12.86 28.65 15.76
N ARG A 333 -13.38 28.05 14.69
CA ARG A 333 -14.76 28.26 14.21
C ARG A 333 -15.75 27.52 15.12
N LEU A 334 -15.85 27.96 16.37
CA LEU A 334 -16.58 27.29 17.43
C LEU A 334 -18.07 27.14 17.09
N GLY A 335 -18.70 28.14 16.44
CA GLY A 335 -20.09 28.07 16.01
C GLY A 335 -20.39 26.93 15.02
N ASN A 336 -19.54 26.77 14.00
CA ASN A 336 -19.67 25.67 13.05
C ASN A 336 -19.48 24.31 13.72
N ILE A 337 -18.55 24.21 14.67
CA ILE A 337 -18.32 22.98 15.44
C ILE A 337 -19.54 22.67 16.30
N PHE A 338 -20.07 23.65 17.01
CA PHE A 338 -21.28 23.53 17.84
C PHE A 338 -22.46 23.00 17.03
N MET A 339 -22.71 23.58 15.85
CA MET A 339 -23.78 23.10 14.96
C MET A 339 -23.52 21.70 14.40
N LYS A 340 -22.27 21.36 14.12
CA LYS A 340 -21.90 20.01 13.65
C LYS A 340 -22.14 18.96 14.74
N VAL A 341 -21.73 19.24 15.98
CA VAL A 341 -21.99 18.37 17.14
C VAL A 341 -23.50 18.13 17.28
N ARG A 342 -24.28 19.20 17.17
CA ARG A 342 -25.75 19.18 17.27
C ARG A 342 -26.44 18.37 16.17
N HIS A 343 -26.16 18.69 14.90
CA HIS A 343 -26.95 18.16 13.76
C HIS A 343 -26.42 16.85 13.22
N THR A 344 -25.12 16.59 13.31
CA THR A 344 -24.52 15.37 12.72
C THR A 344 -24.10 14.35 13.76
N GLY A 345 -24.25 14.65 15.06
CA GLY A 345 -23.72 13.81 16.12
C GLY A 345 -22.19 13.72 16.13
N ALA A 346 -21.50 14.69 15.50
CA ALA A 346 -20.04 14.71 15.56
C ALA A 346 -19.59 14.86 17.02
N TYR A 347 -18.53 14.15 17.41
CA TYR A 347 -18.04 14.11 18.78
C TYR A 347 -19.02 13.54 19.83
N SER A 348 -20.04 12.77 19.45
CA SER A 348 -21.04 12.21 20.38
C SER A 348 -20.43 11.47 21.57
N SER A 349 -19.42 10.63 21.34
CA SER A 349 -18.71 9.89 22.41
C SER A 349 -18.01 10.83 23.40
N TYR A 350 -17.50 11.97 22.95
CA TYR A 350 -16.83 12.95 23.82
C TYR A 350 -17.84 13.84 24.55
N VAL A 351 -18.98 14.14 23.93
CA VAL A 351 -20.11 14.82 24.58
C VAL A 351 -20.67 13.97 25.71
N GLU A 352 -20.80 12.66 25.51
CA GLU A 352 -21.21 11.73 26.56
C GLU A 352 -20.19 11.69 27.70
N ARG A 353 -18.91 11.58 27.37
CA ARG A 353 -17.80 11.58 28.34
C ARG A 353 -17.77 12.85 29.19
N ASP A 354 -17.91 14.03 28.59
CA ASP A 354 -17.84 15.34 29.26
C ASP A 354 -19.24 15.92 29.58
N SER A 355 -20.27 15.08 29.64
CA SER A 355 -21.68 15.50 29.79
C SER A 355 -21.94 16.33 31.05
N ASP A 356 -21.38 15.92 32.19
CA ASP A 356 -21.51 16.65 33.46
C ASP A 356 -20.91 18.07 33.36
N ARG A 357 -19.75 18.20 32.68
CA ARG A 357 -19.09 19.50 32.45
C ARG A 357 -19.94 20.40 31.56
N LEU A 358 -20.51 19.83 30.49
CA LEU A 358 -21.39 20.56 29.58
C LEU A 358 -22.69 20.99 30.27
N GLN A 359 -23.25 20.14 31.13
CA GLN A 359 -24.43 20.46 31.92
C GLN A 359 -24.17 21.60 32.91
N ALA A 360 -23.02 21.60 33.58
CA ALA A 360 -22.61 22.69 34.48
C ALA A 360 -22.48 24.03 33.74
N LEU A 361 -22.11 24.02 32.46
CA LEU A 361 -22.02 25.20 31.59
C LEU A 361 -23.38 25.61 30.98
N GLY A 362 -24.46 24.87 31.25
CA GLY A 362 -25.77 25.09 30.64
C GLY A 362 -25.82 24.80 29.14
N ILE A 363 -24.91 23.96 28.63
CA ILE A 363 -24.85 23.58 27.22
C ILE A 363 -25.65 22.29 27.02
N ASP A 364 -26.79 22.40 26.34
CA ASP A 364 -27.59 21.26 25.91
C ASP A 364 -27.69 21.22 24.38
N PHE A 365 -26.96 20.28 23.77
CA PHE A 365 -26.98 20.10 22.32
C PHE A 365 -28.31 19.53 21.81
N LYS A 366 -29.20 18.98 22.64
CA LYS A 366 -30.49 18.43 22.21
C LYS A 366 -31.63 19.45 22.28
N ARG A 367 -31.53 20.48 23.12
CA ARG A 367 -32.59 21.50 23.29
C ARG A 367 -32.71 22.47 22.11
N PRO A 368 -33.93 22.76 21.60
CA PRO A 368 -34.16 23.83 20.62
C PRO A 368 -33.67 25.21 21.13
N TYR A 369 -33.27 26.10 20.22
CA TYR A 369 -32.94 27.47 20.58
C TYR A 369 -34.19 28.21 21.04
N GLU A 370 -34.20 28.71 22.28
CA GLU A 370 -35.18 29.68 22.74
C GLU A 370 -34.52 31.06 22.81
N PRO A 371 -35.01 32.07 22.06
CA PRO A 371 -34.50 33.44 22.17
C PRO A 371 -34.75 33.97 23.58
N PHE A 372 -33.69 34.39 24.27
CA PHE A 372 -33.78 34.98 25.61
C PHE A 372 -34.59 36.29 25.57
N THR A 373 -35.84 36.28 26.03
CA THR A 373 -36.59 37.50 26.34
C THR A 373 -36.05 38.09 27.63
N MET A 374 -35.16 39.09 27.55
CA MET A 374 -34.88 39.94 28.70
C MET A 374 -36.13 40.73 29.06
N ALA A 375 -36.78 40.36 30.17
CA ALA A 375 -37.77 41.18 30.84
C ALA A 375 -37.09 42.44 31.39
N ILE A 376 -36.97 43.48 30.57
CA ILE A 376 -36.69 44.83 31.04
C ILE A 376 -37.97 45.34 31.69
N GLY A 377 -37.97 45.37 33.03
CA GLY A 377 -39.04 45.98 33.81
C GLY A 377 -39.27 47.43 33.40
N ARG A 378 -40.44 47.71 32.82
CA ARG A 378 -40.96 49.08 32.69
C ARG A 378 -41.91 49.37 33.85
N SER A 379 -41.34 49.95 34.89
CA SER A 379 -42.02 50.93 35.74
C SER A 379 -42.35 52.18 34.90
N GLY A 380 -43.57 52.71 35.01
CA GLY A 380 -43.87 54.08 34.58
C GLY A 380 -45.17 54.28 33.78
N LYS A 381 -46.26 54.53 34.53
CA LYS A 381 -47.20 55.66 34.41
C LYS A 381 -47.79 56.03 33.03
N SER A 382 -49.11 55.85 32.96
CA SER A 382 -50.15 56.83 32.57
C SER A 382 -49.81 57.96 31.58
N ASP A 383 -50.71 58.04 30.60
CA ASP A 383 -51.39 59.23 30.09
C ASP A 383 -51.01 59.85 28.73
N THR A 384 -52.12 60.07 28.00
CA THR A 384 -52.38 61.06 26.95
C THR A 384 -51.84 60.84 25.53
N LYS A 385 -52.76 60.43 24.66
CA LYS A 385 -52.76 60.80 23.24
C LYS A 385 -52.80 62.33 23.09
N PRO A 386 -52.22 62.84 22.00
CA PRO A 386 -52.94 63.84 21.22
C PRO A 386 -53.10 63.47 19.75
N THR A 387 -54.20 63.98 19.25
CA THR A 387 -54.82 63.93 17.94
C THR A 387 -53.99 64.52 16.79
N ARG A 388 -54.12 63.86 15.63
CA ARG A 388 -54.15 64.36 14.23
C ARG A 388 -53.70 65.82 13.97
N GLY A 389 -52.74 65.95 13.05
CA GLY A 389 -52.57 67.13 12.19
C GLY A 389 -52.12 66.71 10.80
N ARG A 390 -52.96 66.92 9.78
CA ARG A 390 -52.65 66.72 8.36
C ARG A 390 -51.60 67.74 7.90
N GLY A 391 -50.59 67.28 7.18
CA GLY A 391 -49.68 68.13 6.41
C GLY A 391 -49.29 67.42 5.11
N ARG A 392 -49.80 67.93 3.99
CA ARG A 392 -49.61 67.45 2.61
C ARG A 392 -48.62 68.38 1.93
N LEU A 393 -47.48 67.89 1.44
CA LEU A 393 -46.64 68.57 0.45
C LEU A 393 -45.77 67.49 -0.24
N VAL A 394 -46.23 66.99 -1.40
CA VAL A 394 -45.90 67.43 -2.77
C VAL A 394 -44.49 66.97 -3.19
N LYS A 395 -44.51 65.93 -4.04
CA LYS A 395 -43.40 65.42 -4.85
C LYS A 395 -42.94 66.50 -5.82
N LEU A 396 -41.62 66.73 -5.88
CA LEU A 396 -40.95 67.34 -7.02
C LEU A 396 -40.22 66.23 -7.78
N GLN A 397 -40.79 65.83 -8.91
CA GLN A 397 -40.12 65.06 -9.96
C GLN A 397 -39.50 66.05 -10.95
N ARG A 398 -38.21 65.87 -11.19
CA ARG A 398 -37.40 66.32 -12.34
C ARG A 398 -36.95 64.99 -12.98
N GLN A 399 -37.15 64.69 -14.25
CA GLN A 399 -36.59 65.29 -15.47
C GLN A 399 -37.40 64.77 -16.67
N ASP A 400 -37.20 65.42 -17.82
CA ASP A 400 -37.84 65.18 -19.12
C ASP A 400 -38.08 63.71 -19.55
#